data_AF-A0A0Q8PIW9-F1
#
_entry.id   AF-A0A0Q8PIW9-F1
#
_cell.length_a   1.000
_cell.length_b   1.000
_cell.length_c   1.000
_cell.angle_alpha   90.00
_cell.angle_beta   90.00
_cell.angle_gamma   90.00
#
_symmetry.space_group_name_H-M   'P 1'
#
loop_
_entity.id
_entity.type
_entity.pdbx_description
1 polymer ?
#
loop_
_entity_poly.entity_id
_entity_poly.type
_entity_poly.pdbx_seq_one_letter_code
_entity_poly.pdbx_strand_id
1 'polypeptide(L)'
;MAVDTISGFAWTDGELDRRKVTRCALARVCGMCGETLGRPVVFVGDADEDARNSFHVPPLHDPCAQDLLAASGPGFVLVRTGGFEFVRPVRHDPDPRPRFEPNSRLAVG
;
A
#
# COMPACT_ATOMS: atom_id res chain seq x y z
N MET A 1 -8.56 1.63 19.36
CA MET A 1 -9.33 1.77 18.11
C MET A 1 -9.21 0.43 17.40
N ALA A 2 -10.33 -0.24 17.14
CA ALA A 2 -10.34 -1.61 16.64
C ALA A 2 -9.83 -1.64 15.19
N VAL A 3 -8.68 -2.26 14.97
CA VAL A 3 -8.10 -2.55 13.64
C VAL A 3 -8.66 -3.84 13.03
N ASP A 4 -9.67 -4.44 13.66
CA ASP A 4 -10.22 -5.78 13.33
C ASP A 4 -10.98 -5.86 12.00
N THR A 5 -11.17 -4.76 11.26
CA THR A 5 -12.13 -4.71 10.13
C THR A 5 -11.50 -4.56 8.75
N ILE A 6 -10.19 -4.35 8.61
CA ILE A 6 -9.58 -4.26 7.27
C ILE A 6 -9.34 -5.68 6.75
N SER A 7 -10.25 -6.15 5.90
CA SER A 7 -10.12 -7.40 5.15
C SER A 7 -9.84 -7.11 3.68
N GLY A 8 -8.72 -7.62 3.17
CA GLY A 8 -8.33 -7.51 1.77
C GLY A 8 -7.42 -8.65 1.36
N PHE A 9 -7.13 -8.78 0.06
CA PHE A 9 -6.32 -9.85 -0.49
C PHE A 9 -4.98 -10.00 0.25
N ALA A 10 -4.29 -8.89 0.55
CA ALA A 10 -3.01 -8.87 1.23
C ALA A 10 -3.08 -8.92 2.77
N TRP A 11 -4.29 -8.93 3.35
CA TRP A 11 -4.48 -9.00 4.80
C TRP A 11 -4.77 -10.44 5.26
N THR A 12 -4.46 -10.74 6.52
CA THR A 12 -4.84 -11.94 7.27
C THR A 12 -5.03 -11.52 8.73
N ASP A 13 -6.22 -11.72 9.28
CA ASP A 13 -6.58 -11.32 10.64
C ASP A 13 -6.28 -9.85 10.97
N GLY A 14 -6.59 -8.94 10.02
CA GLY A 14 -6.36 -7.50 10.17
C GLY A 14 -4.92 -7.04 9.93
N GLU A 15 -3.97 -7.97 9.78
CA GLU A 15 -2.54 -7.68 9.58
C GLU A 15 -2.10 -7.93 8.14
N LEU A 16 -1.07 -7.21 7.68
CA LEU A 16 -0.51 -7.42 6.35
C LEU A 16 0.27 -8.74 6.28
N ASP A 17 -0.18 -9.65 5.41
CA ASP A 17 0.55 -10.87 5.10
C ASP A 17 1.72 -10.57 4.15
N ARG A 18 2.95 -10.71 4.66
CA ARG A 18 4.19 -10.42 3.93
C ARG A 18 4.31 -11.16 2.59
N ARG A 19 3.83 -12.41 2.50
CA ARG A 19 3.89 -13.21 1.26
C ARG A 19 2.92 -12.64 0.24
N LYS A 20 1.70 -12.30 0.66
CA LYS A 20 0.69 -11.71 -0.23
C LYS A 20 1.05 -10.29 -0.65
N VAL A 21 1.60 -9.47 0.25
CA VAL A 21 2.16 -8.13 -0.07
C VAL A 21 3.26 -8.25 -1.13
N THR A 22 4.19 -9.19 -0.97
CA THR A 22 5.23 -9.45 -1.98
C THR A 22 4.61 -9.87 -3.32
N ARG A 23 3.56 -10.70 -3.30
CA ARG A 23 2.84 -11.11 -4.52
C ARG A 23 2.17 -9.92 -5.22
N CYS A 24 1.61 -8.97 -4.47
CA CYS A 24 1.04 -7.75 -5.04
C CYS A 24 2.05 -6.97 -5.87
N ALA A 25 3.29 -6.87 -5.36
CA ALA A 25 4.40 -6.25 -6.09
C ALA A 25 4.75 -7.03 -7.36
N LEU A 26 5.07 -8.32 -7.22
CA LEU A 26 5.64 -9.12 -8.30
C LEU A 26 4.64 -9.44 -9.43
N ALA A 27 3.38 -9.70 -9.08
CA ALA A 27 2.32 -10.01 -10.03
C ALA A 27 1.54 -8.75 -10.47
N ARG A 28 1.87 -7.58 -9.93
CA ARG A 28 1.14 -6.32 -10.12
C ARG A 28 -0.36 -6.48 -9.92
N VAL A 29 -0.75 -7.00 -8.75
CA VAL A 29 -2.16 -7.13 -8.35
C VAL A 29 -2.48 -6.20 -7.18
N CYS A 30 -3.73 -5.77 -7.10
CA CYS A 30 -4.24 -4.91 -6.06
C CYS A 30 -4.23 -5.63 -4.72
N GLY A 31 -3.66 -4.99 -3.70
CA GLY A 31 -3.61 -5.53 -2.35
C GLY A 31 -4.97 -5.73 -1.69
N MET A 32 -6.01 -5.00 -2.13
CA MET A 32 -7.35 -5.11 -1.57
C MET A 32 -8.18 -6.20 -2.27
N CYS A 33 -8.38 -6.11 -3.59
CA CYS A 33 -9.27 -7.02 -4.32
C CYS A 33 -8.56 -8.22 -4.96
N GLY A 34 -7.22 -8.19 -5.09
CA GLY A 34 -6.43 -9.26 -5.71
C GLY A 34 -6.44 -9.28 -7.25
N GLU A 35 -7.15 -8.36 -7.90
CA GLU A 35 -7.17 -8.23 -9.37
C GLU A 35 -5.95 -7.46 -9.91
N THR A 36 -5.63 -7.64 -11.20
CA THR A 36 -4.51 -6.95 -11.86
C THR A 36 -4.65 -5.43 -11.79
N LEU A 37 -3.55 -4.75 -11.50
CA LEU A 37 -3.49 -3.28 -11.41
C LEU A 37 -3.55 -2.62 -12.79
N GLY A 38 -4.41 -1.61 -12.90
CA GLY A 38 -4.39 -0.63 -13.99
C GLY A 38 -3.50 0.56 -13.66
N ARG A 39 -3.80 1.71 -14.28
CA ARG A 39 -3.23 3.02 -13.92
C ARG A 39 -4.38 4.01 -13.64
N PRO A 40 -4.22 4.95 -12.68
CA PRO A 40 -3.07 5.08 -11.78
C PRO A 40 -3.02 3.95 -10.74
N VAL A 41 -1.83 3.71 -10.20
CA VAL A 41 -1.65 2.89 -8.99
C VAL A 41 -1.74 3.82 -7.79
N VAL A 42 -2.29 3.32 -6.69
CA VAL A 42 -2.57 4.13 -5.52
C VAL A 42 -1.99 3.49 -4.26
N PHE A 43 -1.42 4.31 -3.39
CA PHE A 43 -0.91 3.92 -2.08
C PHE A 43 -1.65 4.67 -0.98
N VAL A 44 -1.82 4.03 0.17
CA VAL A 44 -2.38 4.61 1.39
C VAL A 44 -1.35 4.43 2.49
N GLY A 45 -1.11 5.45 3.29
CA GLY A 45 -0.19 5.41 4.41
C GLY A 45 -0.37 6.60 5.33
N ASP A 46 0.37 6.64 6.42
CA ASP A 46 0.39 7.79 7.31
C ASP A 46 1.24 8.95 6.76
N ALA A 47 1.26 10.08 7.48
CA ALA A 47 2.02 11.26 7.09
C ALA A 47 3.54 11.03 7.05
N ASP A 48 4.08 10.14 7.88
CA ASP A 48 5.52 9.83 7.92
C ASP A 48 5.94 8.91 6.77
N GLU A 49 5.07 7.95 6.40
CA GLU A 49 5.21 7.14 5.18
C GLU A 49 5.20 8.03 3.93
N ASP A 50 4.27 8.99 3.85
CA ASP A 50 4.20 9.91 2.72
C ASP A 50 5.40 10.85 2.65
N ALA A 51 5.80 11.44 3.78
CA ALA A 51 6.97 12.32 3.85
C ALA A 51 8.26 11.60 3.42
N ARG A 52 8.36 10.29 3.69
CA ARG A 52 9.50 9.45 3.26
C ARG A 52 9.32 8.85 1.87
N ASN A 53 8.16 9.04 1.23
CA ASN A 53 7.75 8.37 0.00
C ASN A 53 7.93 6.84 0.08
N SER A 54 7.55 6.25 1.20
CA SER A 54 7.81 4.84 1.49
C SER A 54 6.64 4.24 2.27
N PHE A 55 5.91 3.33 1.63
CA PHE A 55 4.64 2.80 2.12
C PHE A 55 4.73 1.30 2.39
N HIS A 56 4.07 0.82 3.43
CA HIS A 56 3.96 -0.62 3.71
C HIS A 56 2.72 -1.27 3.10
N VAL A 57 1.64 -0.50 2.93
CA VAL A 57 0.44 -0.96 2.25
C VAL A 57 0.77 -1.24 0.79
N PRO A 58 0.39 -2.42 0.25
CA PRO A 58 0.63 -2.77 -1.15
C PRO A 58 -0.09 -1.83 -2.12
N PRO A 59 0.29 -1.83 -3.42
CA PRO A 59 -0.37 -1.03 -4.43
C PRO A 59 -1.85 -1.42 -4.58
N LEU A 60 -2.69 -0.41 -4.74
CA LEU A 60 -4.14 -0.54 -4.83
C LEU A 60 -4.69 0.10 -6.11
N HIS A 61 -5.89 -0.31 -6.50
CA HIS A 61 -6.73 0.51 -7.37
C HIS A 61 -7.25 1.74 -6.62
N ASP A 62 -7.62 2.78 -7.36
CA ASP A 62 -8.15 4.01 -6.77
C ASP A 62 -9.37 3.77 -5.86
N PRO A 63 -10.42 3.02 -6.26
CA PRO A 63 -11.58 2.82 -5.40
C PRO A 63 -11.24 2.05 -4.12
N CYS A 64 -10.44 0.98 -4.23
CA CYS A 64 -9.99 0.21 -3.09
C CYS A 64 -9.17 1.03 -2.09
N ALA A 65 -8.36 1.97 -2.59
CA ALA A 65 -7.58 2.86 -1.76
C ALA A 65 -8.46 3.90 -1.05
N GLN A 66 -9.52 4.40 -1.69
CA GLN A 66 -10.49 5.30 -1.06
C GLN A 66 -11.23 4.59 0.09
N ASP A 67 -11.69 3.35 -0.14
CA ASP A 67 -12.35 2.55 0.90
C ASP A 67 -11.41 2.28 2.09
N LEU A 68 -10.15 1.94 1.79
CA LEU A 68 -9.13 1.75 2.82
C LEU A 68 -8.87 3.04 3.60
N LEU A 69 -8.68 4.17 2.90
CA LEU A 69 -8.45 5.46 3.52
C LEU A 69 -9.57 5.84 4.50
N ALA A 70 -10.83 5.61 4.09
CA ALA A 70 -11.99 5.84 4.94
C ALA A 70 -12.00 4.95 6.20
N ALA A 71 -11.51 3.72 6.09
CA ALA A 71 -11.40 2.78 7.21
C ALA A 71 -10.19 3.06 8.13
N SER A 72 -9.10 3.60 7.60
CA SER A 72 -7.87 3.88 8.37
C SER A 72 -7.99 5.06 9.33
N GLY A 73 -8.92 5.98 9.06
CA GLY A 73 -9.18 7.14 9.92
C GLY A 73 -8.27 8.35 9.64
N PRO A 74 -8.38 9.40 10.47
CA PRO A 74 -7.69 10.67 10.24
C PRO A 74 -6.17 10.53 10.34
N GLY A 75 -5.44 11.28 9.50
CA GLY A 75 -3.98 11.28 9.45
C GLY A 75 -3.38 10.34 8.40
N PHE A 76 -4.19 9.44 7.83
CA PHE A 76 -3.82 8.72 6.62
C PHE A 76 -4.02 9.59 5.38
N VAL A 77 -3.17 9.36 4.38
CA VAL A 77 -3.20 10.02 3.10
C VAL A 77 -3.21 8.99 1.97
N LEU A 78 -3.60 9.46 0.78
CA LEU A 78 -3.64 8.65 -0.43
C LEU A 78 -2.79 9.29 -1.51
N VAL A 79 -1.96 8.48 -2.16
CA VAL A 79 -1.00 8.90 -3.18
C VAL A 79 -1.28 8.19 -4.49
N ARG A 80 -1.50 8.97 -5.55
CA ARG A 80 -1.66 8.45 -6.92
C ARG A 80 -0.35 8.51 -7.68
N THR A 81 -0.05 7.47 -8.44
CA THR A 81 1.24 7.34 -9.13
C THR A 81 1.17 6.52 -10.42
N GLY A 82 2.10 6.77 -11.33
CA GLY A 82 2.24 6.01 -12.59
C GLY A 82 2.93 4.66 -12.43
N GLY A 83 3.69 4.47 -11.35
CA GLY A 83 4.44 3.27 -11.04
C GLY A 83 5.02 3.29 -9.62
N PHE A 84 5.80 2.28 -9.27
CA PHE A 84 6.45 2.17 -7.98
C PHE A 84 7.67 1.25 -8.06
N GLU A 85 8.60 1.45 -7.14
CA GLU A 85 9.64 0.48 -6.84
C GLU A 85 9.22 -0.39 -5.66
N PHE A 86 9.53 -1.68 -5.73
CA PHE A 86 9.33 -2.61 -4.61
C PHE A 86 10.66 -2.88 -3.93
N VAL A 87 10.79 -2.43 -2.69
CA VAL A 87 12.04 -2.53 -1.95
C VAL A 87 11.93 -3.60 -0.86
N ARG A 88 12.81 -4.60 -0.95
CA ARG A 88 12.93 -5.65 0.05
C ARG A 88 13.83 -5.17 1.18
N PRO A 89 13.49 -5.47 2.44
CA PRO A 89 14.33 -5.11 3.57
C PRO A 89 15.59 -5.99 3.59
N VAL A 90 16.72 -5.41 3.97
CA VAL A 90 17.99 -6.13 4.14
C VAL A 90 18.19 -6.53 5.61
N ARG A 91 19.17 -7.43 5.88
CA ARG A 91 19.39 -8.04 7.21
C ARG A 91 19.51 -7.03 8.36
N HIS A 92 20.02 -5.84 8.10
CA HIS A 92 20.31 -4.82 9.11
C HIS A 92 19.28 -3.69 9.12
N ASP A 93 18.21 -3.78 8.33
CA ASP A 93 17.14 -2.78 8.37
C ASP A 93 16.38 -2.90 9.71
N PRO A 94 16.13 -1.76 10.40
CA PRO A 94 15.38 -1.77 11.66
C PRO A 94 13.91 -2.16 11.45
N ASP A 95 13.37 -1.94 10.25
CA ASP A 95 12.04 -2.41 9.85
C ASP A 95 12.17 -3.59 8.87
N PRO A 96 11.75 -4.81 9.27
CA PRO A 96 11.86 -6.01 8.43
C PRO A 96 10.70 -6.16 7.42
N ARG A 97 9.84 -5.16 7.27
CA ARG A 97 8.73 -5.16 6.31
C ARG A 97 9.20 -4.67 4.93
N PRO A 98 8.68 -5.23 3.83
CA PRO A 98 8.86 -4.63 2.53
C PRO A 98 8.19 -3.25 2.46
N ARG A 99 8.67 -2.43 1.54
CA ARG A 99 8.15 -1.09 1.28
C ARG A 99 7.97 -0.85 -0.22
N PHE A 100 7.06 0.04 -0.53
CA PHE A 100 6.76 0.50 -1.87
C PHE A 100 7.11 1.98 -1.96
N GLU A 101 7.89 2.34 -2.98
CA GLU A 101 8.34 3.70 -3.20
C GLU A 101 7.70 4.20 -4.51
N PRO A 102 6.62 5.00 -4.44
CA PRO A 102 5.94 5.53 -5.63
C PRO A 102 6.89 6.29 -6.54
N ASN A 103 6.76 6.10 -7.86
CA ASN A 103 7.53 6.83 -8.86
C ASN A 103 6.60 7.48 -9.90
N SER A 104 6.90 8.70 -10.32
CA SER A 104 5.96 9.53 -11.12
C SER A 104 4.65 9.79 -10.37
N ARG A 105 4.73 10.43 -9.19
CA ARG A 105 3.55 10.86 -8.42
C ARG A 105 2.74 11.84 -9.25
N LEU A 106 1.43 11.64 -9.26
CA LEU A 106 0.50 12.50 -9.99
C LEU A 106 0.10 13.65 -9.06
N ALA A 107 0.01 14.85 -9.60
CA ALA A 107 -0.54 15.98 -8.85
C ALA A 107 -1.96 15.64 -8.39
N VAL A 108 -2.31 16.06 -7.18
CA VAL A 108 -3.70 16.05 -6.73
C VAL A 108 -4.43 17.07 -7.62
N GLY A 109 -5.26 16.56 -8.55
CA GLY A 109 -6.15 17.38 -9.36
C GLY A 109 -7.32 17.90 -8.55
#